data_AF-A0A258DLK8-F1
#
_entry.id   AF-A0A258DLK8-F1
#
_cell.length_a   1.000
_cell.length_b   1.000
_cell.length_c   1.000
_cell.angle_alpha   90.00
_cell.angle_beta   90.00
_cell.angle_gamma   90.00
#
_symmetry.space_group_name_H-M   'P 1'
#
loop_
_entity.id
_entity.type
_entity.pdbx_description
1 polymer ?
#
loop_
_entity_poly.entity_id
_entity_poly.type
_entity_poly.pdbx_seq_one_letter_code
_entity_poly.pdbx_strand_id
1 'polypeptide(L)'
;SNALKFTPSGGRVSLTLRLDLLESNKILTCVVSDTGEGMTRQKIEEILDGHVQSSRGTSGEKGFGFGLGLVTHMIKEMKGNLKINSQLGEGSTFIVEVYPN
;
A
#
# COMPACT_ATOMS: atom_id res chain seq x y z
N SER A 1 -4.57 7.09 1.23
CA SER A 1 -3.98 8.41 0.88
C SER A 1 -3.08 8.32 -0.35
N ASN A 2 -1.98 7.55 -0.30
CA ASN A 2 -1.06 7.41 -1.45
C ASN A 2 -1.77 7.09 -2.78
N ALA A 3 -2.68 6.10 -2.78
CA ALA A 3 -3.48 5.75 -3.95
C ALA A 3 -4.20 6.96 -4.58
N LEU A 4 -4.82 7.84 -3.78
CA LEU A 4 -5.49 9.04 -4.29
C LEU A 4 -4.49 10.06 -4.86
N LYS A 5 -3.37 10.25 -4.16
CA LYS A 5 -2.31 11.21 -4.51
C LYS A 5 -1.57 10.85 -5.80
N PHE A 6 -1.39 9.56 -6.07
CA PHE A 6 -0.63 9.06 -7.22
C PHE A 6 -1.51 8.55 -8.36
N THR A 7 -2.83 8.75 -8.24
CA THR A 7 -3.79 8.50 -9.32
C THR A 7 -4.17 9.82 -9.98
N PRO A 8 -4.04 9.95 -11.31
CA PRO A 8 -4.46 11.17 -12.00
C PRO A 8 -5.98 11.28 -12.05
N SER A 9 -6.47 12.48 -12.39
CA SER A 9 -7.91 12.70 -12.61
C SER A 9 -8.48 11.71 -13.64
N GLY A 10 -9.66 11.16 -13.38
CA GLY A 10 -10.29 10.12 -14.20
C GLY A 10 -9.77 8.70 -13.93
N GLY A 11 -8.73 8.53 -13.12
CA GLY A 11 -8.29 7.22 -12.64
C GLY A 11 -9.20 6.64 -11.56
N ARG A 12 -8.92 5.40 -11.16
CA ARG A 12 -9.71 4.67 -10.18
C ARG A 12 -8.88 4.26 -8.99
N VAL A 13 -9.46 4.41 -7.80
CA VAL A 13 -8.97 3.80 -6.55
C VAL A 13 -10.06 2.87 -6.03
N SER A 14 -9.66 1.70 -5.55
CA SER A 14 -10.54 0.69 -4.97
C SER A 14 -9.99 0.21 -3.64
N LEU A 15 -10.91 -0.12 -2.73
CA LEU A 15 -10.61 -0.70 -1.42
C LEU A 15 -11.46 -1.96 -1.26
N THR A 16 -10.80 -3.07 -0.96
CA THR A 16 -11.45 -4.33 -0.64
C THR A 16 -11.01 -4.76 0.75
N LEU A 17 -11.98 -5.13 1.59
CA LEU A 17 -11.74 -5.72 2.90
C LEU A 17 -12.31 -7.14 2.88
N ARG A 18 -11.52 -8.10 3.36
CA ARG A 18 -11.94 -9.49 3.51
C ARG A 18 -11.53 -10.00 4.89
N LEU A 19 -12.45 -10.64 5.60
CA LEU A 19 -12.17 -11.31 6.86
C LEU A 19 -12.34 -12.81 6.64
N ASP A 20 -11.22 -13.54 6.66
CA ASP A 20 -11.22 -15.00 6.56
C ASP A 20 -11.23 -15.59 7.97
N LEU A 21 -12.24 -16.41 8.27
CA LEU A 21 -12.38 -17.14 9.54
C LEU A 21 -11.82 -18.55 9.33
N LEU A 22 -10.61 -18.80 9.84
CA LEU A 22 -9.98 -20.11 9.86
C LEU A 22 -10.33 -20.80 11.19
N GLU A 23 -10.19 -22.13 11.26
CA GLU A 23 -10.59 -22.92 12.43
C GLU A 23 -10.06 -22.39 13.77
N SER A 24 -8.82 -21.90 13.78
CA SER A 24 -8.15 -21.39 14.99
C SER A 24 -7.69 -19.94 14.89
N ASN A 25 -7.90 -19.27 13.74
CA ASN A 25 -7.32 -17.96 13.46
C ASN A 25 -8.25 -17.10 12.61
N LYS A 26 -8.01 -15.79 12.62
CA LYS A 26 -8.67 -14.84 11.73
C LYS A 26 -7.62 -14.11 10.91
N ILE A 27 -7.92 -13.83 9.65
CA ILE A 27 -7.07 -13.01 8.79
C ILE A 27 -7.91 -11.86 8.24
N LEU A 28 -7.53 -10.64 8.56
CA LEU A 28 -8.10 -9.44 7.92
C LEU A 28 -7.17 -9.03 6.78
N THR A 29 -7.66 -9.16 5.54
CA THR A 29 -6.99 -8.69 4.34
C THR A 29 -7.58 -7.35 3.90
N CYS A 30 -6.72 -6.34 3.77
CA CYS A 30 -7.04 -5.04 3.20
C CYS A 30 -6.28 -4.86 1.89
N VAL A 31 -7.00 -4.70 0.79
CA VAL A 31 -6.43 -4.49 -0.54
C VAL A 31 -6.79 -3.09 -1.02
N VAL A 32 -5.78 -2.28 -1.27
CA VAL A 32 -5.93 -0.95 -1.90
C VAL A 32 -5.32 -1.03 -3.30
N SER A 33 -6.14 -0.85 -4.33
CA SER A 33 -5.66 -0.85 -5.72
C SER A 33 -5.98 0.47 -6.40
N ASP A 34 -5.04 0.98 -7.18
CA ASP A 34 -5.17 2.19 -7.97
C ASP A 34 -4.71 2.00 -9.41
N THR A 35 -5.19 2.86 -10.30
CA THR A 35 -4.75 2.95 -11.70
C THR A 35 -3.81 4.14 -11.92
N GLY A 36 -2.97 4.43 -10.92
CA GLY A 36 -2.07 5.56 -10.92
C GLY A 36 -0.79 5.32 -11.73
N GLU A 37 0.24 6.11 -11.44
CA GLU A 37 1.53 6.06 -12.16
C GLU A 37 2.30 4.74 -11.97
N GLY A 38 1.95 3.97 -10.94
CA GLY A 38 2.68 2.76 -10.56
C GLY A 38 4.10 3.05 -10.06
N MET A 39 4.89 1.99 -9.90
CA MET A 39 6.24 2.03 -9.32
C MET A 39 7.18 1.07 -10.02
N THR A 40 8.48 1.39 -10.02
CA THR A 40 9.53 0.44 -10.41
C THR A 40 9.72 -0.63 -9.34
N ARG A 41 10.28 -1.77 -9.74
CA ARG A 41 10.68 -2.83 -8.80
C ARG A 41 11.61 -2.32 -7.69
N GLN A 42 12.63 -1.54 -8.06
CA GLN A 42 13.55 -0.94 -7.10
C GLN A 42 12.81 -0.07 -6.07
N LYS A 43 11.79 0.68 -6.51
CA LYS A 43 11.00 1.50 -5.59
C LYS A 43 10.18 0.67 -4.61
N ILE A 44 9.65 -0.46 -5.07
CA ILE A 44 8.94 -1.42 -4.22
C ILE A 44 9.89 -2.00 -3.17
N GLU A 45 11.09 -2.40 -3.57
CA GLU A 45 12.13 -2.95 -2.67
C GLU A 45 12.53 -1.91 -1.60
N GLU A 46 12.80 -0.66 -2.00
CA GLU A 46 13.05 0.44 -1.05
C GLU A 46 11.92 0.60 -0.01
N ILE A 47 10.66 0.53 -0.44
CA ILE A 47 9.51 0.65 0.45
C ILE A 47 9.45 -0.50 1.45
N LEU A 48 9.67 -1.74 0.98
CA LEU A 48 9.63 -2.94 1.82
C LEU A 48 10.77 -2.96 2.85
N ASP A 49 11.93 -2.40 2.48
CA ASP A 49 13.07 -2.20 3.37
C ASP A 49 12.87 -1.02 4.35
N GLY A 50 11.77 -0.28 4.21
CA GLY A 50 11.43 0.86 5.08
C GLY A 50 12.10 2.18 4.66
N HIS A 51 12.79 2.20 3.53
CA HIS A 51 13.42 3.38 2.95
C HIS A 51 12.40 4.17 2.12
N VAL A 52 11.57 4.98 2.78
CA VAL A 52 10.53 5.79 2.11
C VAL A 52 10.96 7.25 2.03
N GLN A 53 11.16 7.75 0.82
CA GLN A 53 11.34 9.18 0.55
C GLN A 53 10.06 9.79 -0.01
N SER A 54 9.77 11.05 0.35
CA SER A 54 8.61 11.78 -0.16
C SER A 54 8.81 12.20 -1.62
N SER A 55 7.95 11.75 -2.52
CA SER A 55 7.80 12.29 -3.88
C SER A 55 6.61 13.26 -3.98
N ARG A 56 6.57 14.06 -5.05
CA ARG A 56 5.37 14.84 -5.43
C ARG A 56 4.31 13.89 -6.01
N GLY A 57 3.04 14.17 -5.75
CA GLY A 57 1.90 13.46 -6.34
C GLY A 57 1.59 13.92 -7.76
N THR A 58 0.58 13.30 -8.38
CA THR A 58 0.14 13.58 -9.77
C THR A 58 -0.34 15.01 -9.95
N SER A 59 -0.83 15.66 -8.88
CA SER A 59 -1.28 17.06 -8.87
C SER A 59 -0.35 17.97 -8.04
N GLY A 60 0.89 17.54 -7.80
CA GLY A 60 1.89 18.32 -7.08
C GLY A 60 1.81 18.21 -5.55
N GLU A 61 1.00 17.30 -5.02
CA GLU A 61 0.84 17.12 -3.58
C GLU A 61 2.15 16.66 -2.93
N LYS A 62 2.54 17.29 -1.82
CA LYS A 62 3.71 16.88 -1.03
C LYS A 62 3.24 16.10 0.18
N GLY A 63 3.70 14.85 0.30
CA GLY A 63 3.50 14.06 1.51
C GLY A 63 4.67 14.27 2.47
N PHE A 64 4.44 14.10 3.77
CA PHE A 64 5.51 14.20 4.79
C PHE A 64 6.51 13.04 4.76
N GLY A 65 6.29 12.01 3.93
CA GLY A 65 7.21 10.87 3.76
C GLY A 65 7.12 9.80 4.86
N PHE A 66 6.54 10.11 6.02
CA PHE A 66 6.47 9.18 7.15
C PHE A 66 5.36 8.12 7.07
N GLY A 67 4.31 8.37 6.28
CA GLY A 67 3.09 7.56 6.34
C GLY A 67 3.30 6.08 6.03
N LEU A 68 4.09 5.77 5.01
CA LEU A 68 4.33 4.39 4.62
C LEU A 68 5.31 3.68 5.55
N GLY A 69 6.30 4.40 6.09
CA GLY A 69 7.20 3.86 7.11
C GLY A 69 6.48 3.52 8.42
N LEU A 70 5.49 4.33 8.83
CA LEU A 70 4.63 4.00 9.97
C LEU A 70 3.78 2.75 9.70
N VAL A 71 3.18 2.66 8.50
CA VAL A 71 2.37 1.49 8.11
C VAL A 71 3.21 0.21 8.10
N THR A 72 4.41 0.23 7.52
CA THR A 72 5.29 -0.95 7.52
C THR A 72 5.71 -1.35 8.93
N HIS A 73 6.00 -0.38 9.81
CA HIS A 73 6.28 -0.66 11.21
C HIS A 73 5.09 -1.30 11.94
N MET A 74 3.89 -0.73 11.81
CA MET A 74 2.67 -1.27 12.44
C MET A 74 2.36 -2.70 11.95
N ILE A 75 2.50 -2.96 10.65
CA ILE A 75 2.29 -4.30 10.09
C ILE A 75 3.29 -5.30 10.70
N LYS A 76 4.56 -4.91 10.86
CA LYS A 76 5.58 -5.74 11.52
C LYS A 76 5.23 -6.01 12.99
N GLU A 77 4.81 -5.00 13.75
CA GLU A 77 4.40 -5.15 15.16
C GLU A 77 3.18 -6.08 15.31
N MET A 78 2.24 -6.02 14.37
CA MET A 78 1.08 -6.90 14.31
C MET A 78 1.41 -8.31 13.78
N LYS A 79 2.70 -8.61 13.52
CA LYS A 79 3.18 -9.82 12.83
C LYS A 79 2.45 -10.08 11.52
N GLY A 80 1.95 -9.01 10.89
CA GLY A 80 1.21 -9.04 9.64
C GLY A 80 2.13 -9.16 8.43
N ASN A 81 1.53 -9.08 7.26
CA ASN A 81 2.22 -9.15 5.98
C ASN A 81 1.84 -7.96 5.09
N LEU A 82 2.81 -7.43 4.35
CA LEU A 82 2.61 -6.41 3.33
C LEU A 82 3.14 -6.93 1.99
N LYS A 83 2.26 -6.99 1.00
CA LYS A 83 2.62 -7.26 -0.39
C LYS A 83 2.27 -6.06 -1.26
N ILE A 84 3.15 -5.77 -2.22
CA ILE A 84 2.96 -4.67 -3.18
C ILE A 84 3.14 -5.26 -4.57
N ASN A 85 2.11 -5.13 -5.40
CA ASN A 85 2.20 -5.41 -6.83
C ASN A 85 2.02 -4.08 -7.56
N SER A 86 2.95 -3.69 -8.42
CA SER A 86 2.84 -2.45 -9.17
C SER A 86 3.62 -2.52 -10.47
N GLN A 87 3.12 -1.83 -11.48
CA GLN A 87 3.76 -1.67 -12.77
C GLN A 87 3.64 -0.21 -13.20
N LEU A 88 4.74 0.35 -13.71
CA LEU A 88 4.78 1.72 -14.23
C LEU A 88 3.69 1.92 -15.29
N GLY A 89 2.90 2.98 -15.12
CA GLY A 89 1.80 3.35 -16.02
C GLY A 89 0.51 2.55 -15.86
N GLU A 90 0.50 1.47 -15.07
CA GLU A 90 -0.70 0.63 -14.87
C GLU A 90 -1.30 0.78 -13.46
N GLY A 91 -0.52 1.26 -12.51
CA GLY A 91 -0.95 1.53 -11.14
C GLY A 91 -0.33 0.60 -10.10
N SER A 92 -0.95 0.55 -8.93
CA SER A 92 -0.42 -0.16 -7.77
C SER A 92 -1.50 -0.90 -7.02
N THR A 93 -1.12 -2.01 -6.38
CA THR A 93 -1.97 -2.78 -5.47
C THR A 93 -1.17 -3.08 -4.21
N PHE A 94 -1.63 -2.55 -3.09
CA PHE A 94 -1.12 -2.81 -1.74
C PHE A 94 -2.05 -3.80 -1.05
N ILE A 95 -1.48 -4.88 -0.54
CA ILE A 95 -2.19 -5.96 0.14
C ILE A 95 -1.61 -6.05 1.55
N VAL A 96 -2.43 -5.75 2.54
CA VAL A 96 -2.08 -5.82 3.95
C VAL A 96 -2.87 -6.96 4.58
N GLU A 97 -2.18 -7.85 5.27
CA GLU A 97 -2.78 -8.94 6.04
C GLU A 97 -2.39 -8.78 7.50
N VAL A 98 -3.37 -8.82 8.40
CA VAL A 98 -3.15 -8.79 9.85
C VAL A 98 -3.96 -9.88 10.53
N TYR A 99 -3.49 -10.31 11.70
CA TYR A 99 -4.03 -11.42 12.46
C TYR A 99 -4.70 -10.89 13.73
N PRO A 100 -5.97 -10.46 13.69
CA PRO A 100 -6.66 -9.96 14.86
C PRO A 100 -6.84 -11.07 15.90
N ASN A 101 -6.64 -10.71 17.17
CA ASN A 101 -6.92 -11.57 18.32
C ASN A 101 -8.42 -11.89 18.46
#